data_AF-A0A1N6MV93-F1
#
_entry.id   AF-A0A1N6MV93-F1
#
_cell.length_a   1.000
_cell.length_b   1.000
_cell.length_c   1.000
_cell.angle_alpha   90.00
_cell.angle_beta   90.00
_cell.angle_gamma   90.00
#
_symmetry.space_group_name_H-M   'P 1'
#
loop_
_entity.id
_entity.type
_entity.pdbx_description
1 polymer ?
#
loop_
_entity_poly.entity_id
_entity_poly.type
_entity_poly.pdbx_seq_one_letter_code
_entity_poly.pdbx_strand_id
1 'polypeptide(L)'
;MNNLLNPHNSSVTGPANIFLSPDIAKSVFHITAQNECRYNFSLNSVKPHWPELELPGAHADVGGGYEPVGDENLCITRPKMMQVSGFGVPPDSHLHVYKNAQKELAQLKKSPTIGSLITDENVKLITWRDDSSEYSRRSDSINVVAAAALTRTIKNDWSKTGMLVMQDAAQEAGLVFNKPSDKDSNYQLPAELQAITEKAIAQGRAVRQGQKPEPFTQEELTLIWSKYSHFSANWNNTKTKDNKMQGDILPAEIAYANRPNSNWRRTIFDNNGKDISE
;
A
#
# COMPACT_ATOMS: atom_id res chain seq x y z
N MET A 1 15.06 -15.09 -21.44
CA MET A 1 15.49 -15.49 -20.09
C MET A 1 14.26 -15.49 -19.21
N ASN A 2 13.83 -16.66 -18.73
CA ASN A 2 12.71 -16.75 -17.79
C ASN A 2 13.10 -16.04 -16.50
N ASN A 3 12.41 -14.95 -16.20
CA ASN A 3 12.74 -14.05 -15.10
C ASN A 3 12.24 -14.67 -13.79
N LEU A 4 12.99 -15.65 -13.26
CA LEU A 4 12.69 -16.40 -12.03
C LEU A 4 12.52 -15.51 -10.78
N LEU A 5 12.92 -14.23 -10.86
CA LEU A 5 12.78 -13.23 -9.80
C LEU A 5 11.59 -12.27 -10.02
N ASN A 6 10.78 -12.47 -11.06
CA ASN A 6 9.57 -11.69 -11.28
C ASN A 6 8.40 -12.34 -10.50
N PRO A 7 7.90 -11.70 -9.42
CA PRO A 7 6.77 -12.22 -8.64
C PRO A 7 5.46 -12.26 -9.44
N HIS A 8 5.40 -11.62 -10.61
CA HIS A 8 4.22 -11.65 -11.50
C HIS A 8 4.24 -12.79 -12.52
N ASN A 9 5.20 -13.71 -12.43
CA ASN A 9 5.23 -14.84 -13.34
C ASN A 9 4.17 -15.89 -12.91
N SER A 10 2.95 -15.75 -13.42
CA SER A 10 1.83 -16.67 -13.13
C SER A 10 2.09 -18.13 -13.50
N SER A 11 3.01 -18.39 -14.43
CA SER A 11 3.41 -19.76 -14.79
C SER A 11 4.30 -20.44 -13.74
N VAL A 12 4.68 -19.72 -12.68
CA VAL A 12 5.58 -20.17 -11.62
C VAL A 12 5.01 -19.81 -10.25
N THR A 13 4.00 -20.56 -9.79
CA THR A 13 3.65 -20.62 -8.36
C THR A 13 4.60 -21.53 -7.57
N GLY A 14 5.63 -22.08 -8.24
CA GLY A 14 6.50 -23.11 -7.69
C GLY A 14 5.70 -24.38 -7.34
N PRO A 15 5.98 -25.06 -6.22
CA PRO A 15 5.22 -26.23 -5.79
C PRO A 15 3.86 -25.87 -5.15
N ALA A 16 3.54 -24.59 -4.99
CA ALA A 16 2.32 -24.17 -4.29
C ALA A 16 1.10 -24.32 -5.20
N ASN A 17 0.14 -25.16 -4.77
CA ASN A 17 -1.19 -25.20 -5.37
C ASN A 17 -2.08 -24.16 -4.69
N ILE A 18 -2.36 -23.08 -5.40
CA ILE A 18 -3.19 -21.96 -4.93
C ILE A 18 -4.60 -21.96 -5.55
N PHE A 19 -4.91 -22.95 -6.40
CA PHE A 19 -6.24 -23.10 -6.98
C PHE A 19 -7.21 -23.64 -5.92
N LEU A 20 -8.27 -22.88 -5.66
CA LEU A 20 -9.34 -23.28 -4.75
C LEU A 20 -10.52 -23.83 -5.56
N SER A 21 -10.57 -25.15 -5.74
CA SER A 21 -11.70 -25.80 -6.40
C SER A 21 -13.00 -25.62 -5.60
N PRO A 22 -14.20 -25.68 -6.22
CA PRO A 22 -15.47 -25.52 -5.52
C PRO A 22 -15.72 -26.55 -4.39
N ASP A 23 -15.04 -27.69 -4.43
CA ASP A 23 -15.13 -28.78 -3.44
C ASP A 23 -13.99 -28.78 -2.42
N ILE A 24 -13.07 -27.80 -2.46
CA ILE A 24 -11.88 -27.77 -1.58
C ILE A 24 -12.24 -27.63 -0.10
N ALA A 25 -13.33 -26.92 0.19
CA ALA A 25 -13.80 -26.63 1.54
C ALA A 25 -15.31 -26.39 1.55
N LYS A 26 -15.94 -26.50 2.72
CA LYS A 26 -17.36 -26.14 2.88
C LYS A 26 -17.63 -24.65 2.69
N SER A 27 -16.66 -23.81 3.05
CA SER A 27 -16.75 -22.36 2.93
C SER A 27 -15.36 -21.78 2.74
N VAL A 28 -15.24 -20.83 1.83
CA VAL A 28 -14.06 -19.99 1.63
C VAL A 28 -14.55 -18.54 1.62
N PHE A 29 -13.82 -17.66 2.27
CA PHE A 29 -14.06 -16.22 2.24
C PHE A 29 -12.72 -15.51 2.26
N HIS A 30 -12.55 -14.51 1.39
CA HIS A 30 -11.30 -13.76 1.27
C HIS A 30 -11.57 -12.27 1.46
N ILE A 31 -10.74 -11.62 2.27
CA ILE A 31 -10.72 -10.17 2.38
C ILE A 31 -9.48 -9.65 1.67
N THR A 32 -9.65 -8.70 0.75
CA THR A 32 -8.57 -8.10 -0.03
C THR A 32 -8.35 -6.64 0.34
N ALA A 33 -7.13 -6.17 0.11
CA ALA A 33 -6.70 -4.80 0.40
C ALA A 33 -6.82 -3.92 -0.84
N GLN A 34 -7.69 -2.92 -0.79
CA GLN A 34 -7.97 -1.98 -1.88
C GLN A 34 -6.76 -1.10 -2.21
N ASN A 35 -6.02 -0.65 -1.19
CA ASN A 35 -4.94 0.33 -1.33
C ASN A 35 -3.54 -0.32 -1.37
N GLU A 36 -3.47 -1.65 -1.51
CA GLU A 36 -2.21 -2.36 -1.75
C GLU A 36 -1.80 -2.24 -3.22
N CYS A 37 -0.57 -1.78 -3.47
CA CYS A 37 -0.07 -1.59 -4.84
C CYS A 37 1.43 -1.87 -4.98
N ARG A 38 2.05 -2.56 -4.02
CA ARG A 38 3.46 -2.97 -4.10
C ARG A 38 3.65 -4.05 -5.16
N TYR A 39 4.76 -3.94 -5.88
CA TYR A 39 5.18 -4.92 -6.89
C TYR A 39 5.26 -6.35 -6.34
N ASN A 40 5.81 -6.50 -5.13
CA ASN A 40 6.00 -7.83 -4.51
C ASN A 40 4.73 -8.41 -3.86
N PHE A 41 3.62 -7.67 -3.82
CA PHE A 41 2.39 -8.07 -3.13
C PHE A 41 1.25 -8.22 -4.14
N SER A 42 1.40 -9.12 -5.11
CA SER A 42 0.29 -9.45 -6.03
C SER A 42 -0.88 -10.08 -5.27
N LEU A 43 -2.08 -9.94 -5.80
CA LEU A 43 -3.28 -10.61 -5.28
C LEU A 43 -3.49 -11.91 -6.05
N ASN A 44 -3.72 -13.01 -5.34
CA ASN A 44 -4.37 -14.19 -5.92
C ASN A 44 -5.83 -14.15 -5.48
N SER A 45 -6.70 -13.76 -6.40
CA SER A 45 -8.13 -13.61 -6.16
C SER A 45 -8.81 -14.98 -6.16
N VAL A 46 -9.79 -15.15 -5.28
CA VAL A 46 -10.60 -16.36 -5.22
C VAL A 46 -11.87 -16.25 -6.08
N LYS A 47 -12.07 -15.09 -6.73
CA LYS A 47 -13.15 -14.88 -7.70
C LYS A 47 -12.92 -15.71 -8.98
N PRO A 48 -14.00 -16.06 -9.70
CA PRO A 48 -15.40 -15.88 -9.32
C PRO A 48 -15.94 -17.01 -8.42
N HIS A 49 -15.12 -18.01 -8.07
CA HIS A 49 -15.56 -19.25 -7.42
C HIS A 49 -15.97 -19.07 -5.97
N TRP A 50 -15.32 -18.15 -5.26
CA TRP A 50 -15.55 -17.93 -3.83
C TRP A 50 -15.83 -16.45 -3.52
N PRO A 51 -16.62 -16.17 -2.45
CA PRO A 51 -16.88 -14.82 -2.00
C PRO A 51 -15.61 -14.08 -1.58
N GLU A 52 -15.44 -12.87 -2.10
CA GLU A 52 -14.27 -12.03 -1.84
C GLU A 52 -14.71 -10.57 -1.63
N LEU A 53 -14.38 -10.02 -0.45
CA LEU A 53 -14.68 -8.65 -0.04
C LEU A 53 -13.41 -7.80 -0.10
N GLU A 54 -13.44 -6.73 -0.87
CA GLU A 54 -12.39 -5.71 -0.83
C GLU A 54 -12.68 -4.70 0.28
N LEU A 55 -11.71 -4.48 1.17
CA LEU A 55 -11.76 -3.43 2.19
C LEU A 55 -10.71 -2.34 1.88
N PRO A 56 -10.99 -1.06 2.24
CA PRO A 56 -9.98 -0.02 2.22
C PRO A 56 -8.79 -0.40 3.13
N GLY A 57 -7.62 0.15 2.83
CA GLY A 57 -6.35 -0.16 3.49
C GLY A 57 -5.38 -0.94 2.62
N ALA A 58 -4.11 -0.96 3.06
CA ALA A 58 -3.04 -1.78 2.51
C ALA A 58 -3.06 -3.21 3.09
N HIS A 59 -2.08 -4.05 2.69
CA HIS A 59 -2.05 -5.47 3.05
C HIS A 59 -2.19 -5.75 4.56
N ALA A 60 -1.37 -5.10 5.40
CA ALA A 60 -1.41 -5.30 6.85
C ALA A 60 -2.48 -4.44 7.55
N ASP A 61 -3.15 -3.52 6.84
CA ASP A 61 -4.36 -2.86 7.37
C ASP A 61 -5.53 -3.82 7.39
N VAL A 62 -5.57 -4.76 6.45
CA VAL A 62 -6.57 -5.83 6.41
C VAL A 62 -6.14 -7.04 7.24
N GLY A 63 -4.87 -7.45 7.13
CA GLY A 63 -4.35 -8.66 7.77
C GLY A 63 -3.82 -8.49 9.19
N GLY A 64 -3.57 -7.25 9.64
CA GLY A 64 -2.84 -6.96 10.86
C GLY A 64 -1.32 -7.05 10.70
N GLY A 65 -0.58 -6.49 11.67
CA GLY A 65 0.89 -6.50 11.70
C GLY A 65 1.54 -5.12 11.71
N TYR A 66 0.77 -4.04 11.61
CA TYR A 66 1.26 -2.69 11.91
C TYR A 66 1.29 -2.44 13.42
N GLU A 67 2.21 -1.57 13.84
CA GLU A 67 2.28 -1.05 15.21
C GLU A 67 1.03 -0.23 15.56
N PRO A 68 0.61 -0.17 16.84
CA PRO A 68 -0.58 0.58 17.26
C PRO A 68 -0.64 2.02 16.73
N VAL A 69 0.51 2.68 16.71
CA VAL A 69 0.72 4.01 16.12
C VAL A 69 2.05 3.98 15.37
N GLY A 70 2.05 4.41 14.11
CA GLY A 70 3.23 4.47 13.27
C GLY A 70 3.38 5.82 12.59
N ASP A 71 4.62 6.33 12.54
CA ASP A 71 4.98 7.50 11.75
C ASP A 71 5.47 7.06 10.38
N GLU A 72 4.72 7.43 9.34
CA GLU A 72 5.11 7.25 7.96
C GLU A 72 6.00 8.41 7.53
N ASN A 73 7.19 8.11 7.03
CA ASN A 73 8.11 9.05 6.38
C ASN A 73 8.61 8.42 5.08
N LEU A 74 7.86 8.62 4.00
CA LEU A 74 7.95 7.81 2.80
C LEU A 74 8.24 8.65 1.54
N CYS A 75 9.23 8.23 0.75
CA CYS A 75 9.39 8.70 -0.63
C CYS A 75 8.32 8.05 -1.50
N ILE A 76 7.31 8.82 -1.89
CA ILE A 76 6.18 8.33 -2.70
C ILE A 76 6.35 8.60 -4.20
N THR A 77 7.39 9.33 -4.60
CA THR A 77 7.93 9.26 -5.97
C THR A 77 9.34 8.73 -5.91
N ARG A 78 9.79 8.08 -6.99
CA ARG A 78 11.16 7.57 -7.03
C ARG A 78 12.14 8.74 -6.95
N PRO A 79 13.09 8.74 -6.00
CA PRO A 79 14.16 9.74 -5.98
C PRO A 79 14.91 9.76 -7.32
N LYS A 80 14.97 10.92 -7.95
CA LYS A 80 15.69 11.13 -9.21
C LYS A 80 16.78 12.15 -9.00
N MET A 81 17.91 11.94 -9.65
CA MET A 81 19.10 12.77 -9.55
C MET A 81 19.36 13.51 -10.86
N MET A 82 19.87 14.73 -10.73
CA MET A 82 20.36 15.55 -11.82
C MET A 82 21.65 16.24 -11.40
N GLN A 83 22.67 16.16 -12.25
CA GLN A 83 23.91 16.89 -12.05
C GLN A 83 23.74 18.34 -12.52
N VAL A 84 24.21 19.30 -11.73
CA VAL A 84 24.23 20.73 -12.06
C VAL A 84 25.65 21.26 -11.95
N SER A 85 26.03 22.19 -12.83
CA SER A 85 27.28 22.94 -12.71
C SER A 85 27.22 23.86 -11.49
N GLY A 86 28.26 23.90 -10.67
CA GLY A 86 28.32 24.62 -9.39
C GLY A 86 28.25 26.14 -9.49
N PHE A 87 28.52 26.72 -10.66
CA PHE A 87 28.36 28.15 -10.92
C PHE A 87 26.95 28.47 -11.41
N GLY A 88 26.29 29.43 -10.76
CA GLY A 88 24.98 29.96 -11.21
C GLY A 88 23.81 28.98 -11.09
N VAL A 89 23.88 28.01 -10.16
CA VAL A 89 22.80 27.03 -9.94
C VAL A 89 21.50 27.77 -9.61
N PRO A 90 20.43 27.64 -10.42
CA PRO A 90 19.14 28.24 -10.09
C PRO A 90 18.55 27.55 -8.84
N PRO A 91 17.56 28.17 -8.16
CA PRO A 91 16.88 27.53 -7.04
C PRO A 91 16.40 26.11 -7.39
N ASP A 92 16.44 25.19 -6.43
CA ASP A 92 16.13 23.77 -6.67
C ASP A 92 14.75 23.57 -7.33
N SER A 93 13.78 24.44 -7.03
CA SER A 93 12.44 24.48 -7.63
C SER A 93 12.42 24.71 -9.15
N HIS A 94 13.48 25.29 -9.72
CA HIS A 94 13.60 25.54 -11.16
C HIS A 94 14.22 24.37 -11.92
N LEU A 95 14.87 23.44 -11.22
CA LEU A 95 15.57 22.30 -11.80
C LEU A 95 14.58 21.31 -12.42
N HIS A 96 15.00 20.64 -13.50
CA HIS A 96 14.16 19.68 -14.20
C HIS A 96 13.78 18.50 -13.30
N VAL A 97 14.69 18.06 -12.43
CA VAL A 97 14.46 16.98 -11.46
C VAL A 97 13.31 17.31 -10.48
N TYR A 98 13.25 18.55 -9.99
CA TYR A 98 12.16 19.02 -9.14
C TYR A 98 10.83 19.09 -9.88
N LYS A 99 10.84 19.67 -11.09
CA LYS A 99 9.64 19.76 -11.95
C LYS A 99 9.11 18.37 -12.31
N ASN A 100 9.97 17.38 -12.48
CA ASN A 100 9.56 16.01 -12.74
C ASN A 100 8.90 15.37 -11.50
N ALA A 101 9.51 15.52 -10.32
CA ALA A 101 8.89 15.07 -9.07
C ALA A 101 7.52 15.74 -8.83
N GLN A 102 7.40 17.03 -9.15
CA GLN A 102 6.12 17.76 -9.09
C GLN A 102 5.07 17.18 -10.04
N LYS A 103 5.43 16.88 -11.30
CA LYS A 103 4.53 16.26 -12.28
C LYS A 103 4.10 14.86 -11.86
N GLU A 104 5.04 14.05 -11.37
CA GLU A 104 4.76 12.70 -10.86
C GLU A 104 3.82 12.76 -9.66
N LEU A 105 4.04 13.65 -8.69
CA LEU A 105 3.13 13.86 -7.57
C LEU A 105 1.72 14.26 -8.04
N ALA A 106 1.61 15.16 -9.02
CA ALA A 106 0.32 15.57 -9.58
C ALA A 106 -0.41 14.43 -10.30
N GLN A 107 0.32 13.50 -10.91
CA GLN A 107 -0.27 12.26 -11.47
C GLN A 107 -0.66 11.29 -10.36
N LEU A 108 0.16 11.16 -9.33
CA LEU A 108 -0.05 10.25 -8.22
C LEU A 108 -1.32 10.57 -7.43
N LYS A 109 -1.60 11.86 -7.21
CA LYS A 109 -2.85 12.35 -6.62
C LYS A 109 -4.11 11.95 -7.40
N LYS A 110 -3.97 11.58 -8.67
CA LYS A 110 -5.08 11.10 -9.53
C LYS A 110 -5.20 9.57 -9.54
N SER A 111 -4.33 8.85 -8.84
CA SER A 111 -4.38 7.40 -8.77
C SER A 111 -5.70 6.96 -8.10
N PRO A 112 -6.47 6.05 -8.71
CA PRO A 112 -7.67 5.51 -8.07
C PRO A 112 -7.34 4.67 -6.82
N THR A 113 -6.13 4.12 -6.75
CA THR A 113 -5.72 3.20 -5.68
C THR A 113 -5.19 3.93 -4.46
N ILE A 114 -4.48 5.04 -4.64
CA ILE A 114 -3.77 5.72 -3.52
C ILE A 114 -3.92 7.23 -3.52
N GLY A 115 -4.56 7.83 -4.53
CA GLY A 115 -4.66 9.29 -4.68
C GLY A 115 -5.31 9.94 -3.45
N SER A 116 -6.36 9.31 -2.91
CA SER A 116 -7.07 9.78 -1.72
C SER A 116 -6.26 9.75 -0.42
N LEU A 117 -5.14 9.00 -0.38
CA LEU A 117 -4.23 8.98 0.77
C LEU A 117 -3.27 10.19 0.76
N ILE A 118 -3.21 10.95 -0.34
CA ILE A 118 -2.26 12.04 -0.55
C ILE A 118 -2.98 13.38 -0.45
N THR A 119 -2.66 14.14 0.60
CA THR A 119 -3.20 15.49 0.82
C THR A 119 -2.08 16.52 0.75
N ASP A 120 -2.41 17.79 0.51
CA ASP A 120 -1.41 18.87 0.55
C ASP A 120 -0.77 19.05 1.93
N GLU A 121 -1.44 18.58 2.99
CA GLU A 121 -0.96 18.65 4.36
C GLU A 121 0.09 17.58 4.66
N ASN A 122 -0.03 16.39 4.07
CA ASN A 122 0.83 15.26 4.36
C ASN A 122 1.98 15.06 3.36
N VAL A 123 2.02 15.82 2.27
CA VAL A 123 3.05 15.66 1.22
C VAL A 123 3.87 16.92 1.00
N LYS A 124 5.17 16.76 0.78
CA LYS A 124 6.10 17.83 0.40
C LYS A 124 7.01 17.38 -0.73
N LEU A 125 7.35 18.29 -1.63
CA LEU A 125 8.48 18.08 -2.52
C LEU A 125 9.76 18.35 -1.74
N ILE A 126 10.65 17.37 -1.72
CA ILE A 126 11.93 17.44 -1.04
C ILE A 126 13.07 17.45 -2.04
N THR A 127 14.15 18.11 -1.66
CA THR A 127 15.40 18.09 -2.40
C THR A 127 16.56 17.92 -1.43
N TRP A 128 17.60 17.23 -1.89
CA TRP A 128 18.87 17.17 -1.19
C TRP A 128 20.01 17.14 -2.20
N ARG A 129 21.17 17.58 -1.73
CA ARG A 129 22.39 17.67 -2.53
C ARG A 129 23.31 16.56 -2.10
N ASP A 130 23.84 15.84 -3.07
CA ASP A 130 24.88 14.84 -2.88
C ASP A 130 26.17 15.35 -3.55
N ASP A 131 27.15 15.71 -2.73
CA ASP A 131 28.49 16.13 -3.13
C ASP A 131 29.54 15.05 -2.82
N SER A 132 29.11 13.85 -2.42
CA SER A 132 29.97 12.83 -1.84
C SER A 132 30.93 12.17 -2.84
N SER A 133 30.64 12.23 -4.14
CA SER A 133 31.45 11.59 -5.17
C SER A 133 32.76 12.35 -5.45
N GLU A 134 33.87 11.63 -5.65
CA GLU A 134 35.15 12.26 -6.05
C GLU A 134 35.05 12.97 -7.40
N TYR A 135 34.17 12.51 -8.29
CA TYR A 135 33.92 13.13 -9.59
C TYR A 135 33.29 14.51 -9.43
N SER A 136 32.25 14.65 -8.60
CA SER A 136 31.59 15.94 -8.33
C SER A 136 32.54 17.00 -7.79
N ARG A 137 33.51 16.59 -6.95
CA ARG A 137 34.54 17.50 -6.40
C ARG A 137 35.56 17.97 -7.44
N ARG A 138 35.81 17.20 -8.50
CA ARG A 138 36.78 17.55 -9.56
C ARG A 138 36.17 18.35 -10.71
N SER A 139 34.86 18.23 -10.94
CA SER A 139 34.16 18.85 -12.06
C SER A 139 33.34 20.09 -11.69
N ASP A 140 33.52 20.66 -10.49
CA ASP A 140 32.69 21.75 -9.94
C ASP A 140 31.20 21.50 -10.19
N SER A 141 30.70 20.29 -9.91
CA SER A 141 29.32 19.91 -10.18
C SER A 141 28.69 19.31 -8.95
N ILE A 142 27.39 19.55 -8.74
CA ILE A 142 26.64 19.05 -7.59
C ILE A 142 25.53 18.14 -8.12
N ASN A 143 25.30 17.01 -7.45
CA ASN A 143 24.11 16.21 -7.73
C ASN A 143 22.96 16.73 -6.88
N VAL A 144 21.85 17.09 -7.53
CA VAL A 144 20.60 17.45 -6.86
C VAL A 144 19.60 16.34 -7.07
N VAL A 145 18.99 15.91 -5.97
CA VAL A 145 17.97 14.88 -5.95
C VAL A 145 16.63 15.53 -5.63
N ALA A 146 15.56 15.06 -6.27
CA ALA A 146 14.20 15.46 -5.90
C ALA A 146 13.25 14.25 -5.80
N ALA A 147 12.31 14.33 -4.87
CA ALA A 147 11.23 13.38 -4.68
C ALA A 147 10.02 14.06 -4.00
N ALA A 148 8.86 13.41 -4.03
CA ALA A 148 7.75 13.70 -3.13
C ALA A 148 7.84 12.81 -1.90
N ALA A 149 7.72 13.44 -0.75
CA ALA A 149 7.83 12.87 0.58
C ALA A 149 6.49 12.98 1.29
N LEU A 150 5.96 11.85 1.76
CA LEU A 150 4.76 11.77 2.58
C LEU A 150 5.14 11.59 4.04
N THR A 151 4.60 12.45 4.91
CA THR A 151 4.77 12.40 6.35
C THR A 151 3.42 12.46 7.05
N ARG A 152 3.11 11.46 7.88
CA ARG A 152 1.89 11.41 8.70
C ARG A 152 2.00 10.38 9.81
N THR A 153 1.15 10.50 10.82
CA THR A 153 0.98 9.50 11.89
C THR A 153 -0.31 8.72 11.64
N ILE A 154 -0.22 7.39 11.62
CA ILE A 154 -1.31 6.46 11.31
C ILE A 154 -1.48 5.46 12.46
N LYS A 155 -2.69 4.95 12.64
CA LYS A 155 -3.05 3.93 13.64
C LYS A 155 -3.38 2.60 12.96
N ASN A 156 -3.25 1.49 13.68
CA ASN A 156 -3.53 0.15 13.14
C ASN A 156 -4.94 -0.39 13.40
N ASP A 157 -5.82 0.35 14.08
CA ASP A 157 -7.11 -0.18 14.56
C ASP A 157 -8.01 -0.71 13.43
N TRP A 158 -7.79 -0.32 12.17
CA TRP A 158 -8.56 -0.85 11.03
C TRP A 158 -8.37 -2.36 10.81
N SER A 159 -7.25 -2.95 11.23
CA SER A 159 -7.09 -4.42 11.15
C SER A 159 -8.07 -5.18 12.04
N LYS A 160 -8.61 -4.53 13.08
CA LYS A 160 -9.68 -5.10 13.90
C LYS A 160 -10.98 -5.22 13.10
N THR A 161 -11.24 -4.30 12.17
CA THR A 161 -12.35 -4.44 11.21
C THR A 161 -12.19 -5.70 10.37
N GLY A 162 -11.01 -5.87 9.75
CA GLY A 162 -10.71 -7.08 8.97
C GLY A 162 -10.86 -8.37 9.78
N MET A 163 -10.36 -8.38 11.01
CA MET A 163 -10.51 -9.48 11.96
C MET A 163 -11.98 -9.79 12.26
N LEU A 164 -12.81 -8.78 12.58
CA LEU A 164 -14.21 -8.98 12.94
C LEU A 164 -15.07 -9.41 11.75
N VAL A 165 -14.79 -8.91 10.55
CA VAL A 165 -15.42 -9.38 9.31
C VAL A 165 -15.09 -10.85 9.05
N MET A 166 -13.83 -11.26 9.25
CA MET A 166 -13.42 -12.65 9.10
C MET A 166 -14.03 -13.55 10.19
N GLN A 167 -14.11 -13.07 11.43
CA GLN A 167 -14.74 -13.80 12.52
C GLN A 167 -16.23 -14.05 12.24
N ASP A 168 -16.95 -13.05 11.73
CA ASP A 168 -18.35 -13.18 11.32
C ASP A 168 -18.52 -14.25 10.21
N ALA A 169 -17.64 -14.22 9.20
CA ALA A 169 -17.63 -15.23 8.14
C ALA A 169 -17.37 -16.65 8.66
N ALA A 170 -16.40 -16.79 9.56
CA ALA A 170 -16.05 -18.06 10.17
C ALA A 170 -17.16 -18.60 11.08
N GLN A 171 -17.84 -17.73 11.84
CA GLN A 171 -18.99 -18.11 12.67
C GLN A 171 -20.17 -18.59 11.83
N GLU A 172 -20.47 -17.93 10.71
CA GLU A 172 -21.48 -18.40 9.76
C GLU A 172 -21.13 -19.78 9.18
N ALA A 173 -19.84 -20.04 8.94
CA ALA A 173 -19.34 -21.36 8.53
C ALA A 173 -19.34 -22.43 9.66
N GLY A 174 -19.77 -22.07 10.88
CA GLY A 174 -19.93 -22.97 12.02
C GLY A 174 -18.74 -23.03 12.98
N LEU A 175 -17.75 -22.15 12.85
CA LEU A 175 -16.64 -22.06 13.82
C LEU A 175 -17.11 -21.37 15.10
N VAL A 176 -16.72 -21.93 16.25
CA VAL A 176 -17.04 -21.38 17.56
C VAL A 176 -15.85 -20.59 18.08
N PHE A 177 -16.07 -19.31 18.37
CA PHE A 177 -15.10 -18.44 19.03
C PHE A 177 -15.54 -18.17 20.46
N ASN A 178 -14.58 -18.09 21.38
CA ASN A 178 -14.86 -17.66 22.74
C ASN A 178 -15.33 -16.21 22.72
N LYS A 179 -16.28 -15.87 23.60
CA LYS A 179 -16.65 -14.47 23.80
C LYS A 179 -15.43 -13.74 24.39
N PRO A 180 -14.93 -12.66 23.75
CA PRO A 180 -13.83 -11.87 24.29
C PRO A 180 -14.26 -11.20 25.59
N SER A 181 -13.28 -10.93 26.46
CA SER A 181 -13.51 -10.08 27.64
C SER A 181 -13.79 -8.65 27.19
N ASP A 182 -14.62 -7.90 27.92
CA ASP A 182 -14.83 -6.47 27.67
C ASP A 182 -13.52 -5.64 27.77
N LYS A 183 -12.49 -6.19 28.41
CA LYS A 183 -11.15 -5.59 28.55
C LYS A 183 -10.16 -6.03 27.47
N ASP A 184 -10.57 -6.85 26.51
CA ASP A 184 -9.68 -7.31 25.44
C ASP A 184 -9.42 -6.18 24.44
N SER A 185 -8.21 -5.63 24.47
CA SER A 185 -7.78 -4.53 23.59
C SER A 185 -7.81 -4.88 22.11
N ASN A 186 -7.76 -6.17 21.75
CA ASN A 186 -7.86 -6.61 20.35
C ASN A 186 -9.28 -6.42 19.80
N TYR A 187 -10.29 -6.43 20.67
CA TYR A 187 -11.70 -6.26 20.32
C TYR A 187 -12.23 -4.84 20.57
N GLN A 188 -11.45 -3.99 21.25
CA GLN A 188 -11.82 -2.60 21.49
C GLN A 188 -11.58 -1.74 20.26
N LEU A 189 -12.66 -1.35 19.59
CA LEU A 189 -12.64 -0.39 18.48
C LEU A 189 -12.76 1.05 18.99
N PRO A 190 -12.01 2.00 18.41
CA PRO A 190 -12.31 3.43 18.54
C PRO A 190 -13.78 3.70 18.20
N ALA A 191 -14.44 4.61 18.94
CA ALA A 191 -15.85 4.92 18.74
C ALA A 191 -16.19 5.30 17.28
N GLU A 192 -15.28 6.01 16.62
CA GLU A 192 -15.42 6.43 15.22
C GLU A 192 -15.37 5.27 14.20
N LEU A 193 -14.86 4.09 14.59
CA LEU A 193 -14.81 2.89 13.74
C LEU A 193 -15.95 1.91 14.02
N GLN A 194 -16.74 2.07 15.09
CA GLN A 194 -17.76 1.09 15.48
C GLN A 194 -18.81 0.90 14.38
N ALA A 195 -19.49 1.97 13.98
CA ALA A 195 -20.52 1.92 12.93
C ALA A 195 -19.94 1.50 11.56
N ILE A 196 -18.72 1.95 11.24
CA ILE A 196 -18.02 1.58 10.00
C ILE A 196 -17.70 0.08 9.99
N THR A 197 -17.31 -0.49 11.14
CA THR A 197 -17.03 -1.91 11.27
C THR A 197 -18.29 -2.75 11.15
N GLU A 198 -19.40 -2.33 11.76
CA GLU A 198 -20.70 -2.98 11.58
C GLU A 198 -21.12 -2.99 10.10
N LYS A 199 -20.90 -1.88 9.40
CA LYS A 199 -21.12 -1.80 7.95
C LYS A 199 -20.19 -2.74 7.18
N ALA A 200 -18.91 -2.82 7.52
CA ALA A 200 -17.97 -3.76 6.89
C ALA A 200 -18.41 -5.24 7.09
N ILE A 201 -18.91 -5.59 8.29
CA ILE A 201 -19.47 -6.91 8.57
C ILE A 201 -20.69 -7.17 7.69
N ALA A 202 -21.60 -6.20 7.57
CA ALA A 202 -22.76 -6.31 6.69
C ALA A 202 -22.36 -6.46 5.21
N GLN A 203 -21.33 -5.75 4.74
CA GLN A 203 -20.78 -5.94 3.40
C GLN A 203 -20.24 -7.36 3.21
N GLY A 204 -19.53 -7.90 4.19
CA GLY A 204 -19.05 -9.29 4.17
C GLY A 204 -20.18 -10.31 4.05
N ARG A 205 -21.25 -10.14 4.83
CA ARG A 205 -22.47 -10.98 4.75
C ARG A 205 -23.12 -10.88 3.37
N ALA A 206 -23.29 -9.66 2.84
CA ALA A 206 -23.87 -9.45 1.51
C ALA A 206 -23.06 -10.18 0.41
N VAL A 207 -21.73 -10.05 0.43
CA VAL A 207 -20.84 -10.72 -0.53
C VAL A 207 -20.96 -12.25 -0.44
N ARG A 208 -21.01 -12.83 0.77
CA ARG A 208 -21.20 -14.28 0.96
C ARG A 208 -22.57 -14.77 0.46
N GLN A 209 -23.58 -13.91 0.48
CA GLN A 209 -24.92 -14.19 -0.06
C GLN A 209 -25.04 -13.90 -1.57
N GLY A 210 -23.94 -13.56 -2.25
CA GLY A 210 -23.94 -13.21 -3.68
C GLY A 210 -24.59 -11.85 -3.98
N GLN A 211 -24.80 -11.01 -2.97
CA GLN A 211 -25.38 -9.69 -3.09
C GLN A 211 -24.31 -8.61 -3.28
N LYS A 212 -24.71 -7.48 -3.84
CA LYS A 212 -23.84 -6.30 -3.94
C LYS A 212 -23.79 -5.59 -2.58
N PRO A 213 -22.61 -5.44 -1.95
CA PRO A 213 -22.49 -4.73 -0.68
C PRO A 213 -22.79 -3.23 -0.85
N GLU A 214 -23.36 -2.61 0.18
CA GLU A 214 -23.49 -1.14 0.25
C GLU A 214 -22.09 -0.52 0.41
N PRO A 215 -21.66 0.39 -0.49
CA PRO A 215 -20.33 0.98 -0.40
C PRO A 215 -20.19 1.90 0.83
N PHE A 216 -18.96 2.07 1.30
CA PHE A 216 -18.65 3.13 2.28
C PHE A 216 -18.94 4.51 1.69
N THR A 217 -19.43 5.44 2.51
CA THR A 217 -19.60 6.84 2.11
C THR A 217 -18.24 7.54 1.99
N GLN A 218 -18.24 8.70 1.36
CA GLN A 218 -17.00 9.47 1.20
C GLN A 218 -16.43 9.93 2.56
N GLU A 219 -17.29 10.21 3.52
CA GLU A 219 -16.91 10.60 4.88
C GLU A 219 -16.27 9.43 5.63
N GLU A 220 -16.85 8.23 5.53
CA GLU A 220 -16.31 6.99 6.09
C GLU A 220 -14.92 6.69 5.50
N LEU A 221 -14.79 6.75 4.17
CA LEU A 221 -13.53 6.54 3.48
C LEU A 221 -12.47 7.57 3.86
N THR A 222 -12.85 8.85 3.98
CA THR A 222 -11.92 9.92 4.39
C THR A 222 -11.39 9.67 5.79
N LEU A 223 -12.23 9.21 6.72
CA LEU A 223 -11.80 8.83 8.06
C LEU A 223 -10.82 7.66 8.03
N ILE A 224 -11.15 6.60 7.30
CA ILE A 224 -10.32 5.40 7.18
C ILE A 224 -8.95 5.76 6.58
N TRP A 225 -8.93 6.49 5.47
CA TRP A 225 -7.70 6.84 4.75
C TRP A 225 -6.79 7.81 5.50
N SER A 226 -7.38 8.78 6.22
CA SER A 226 -6.60 9.79 6.93
C SER A 226 -5.96 9.27 8.21
N LYS A 227 -6.56 8.29 8.89
CA LYS A 227 -6.12 7.83 10.22
C LYS A 227 -5.68 6.37 10.30
N TYR A 228 -6.16 5.51 9.41
CA TYR A 228 -6.05 4.06 9.60
C TYR A 228 -5.58 3.25 8.38
N SER A 229 -5.42 3.88 7.21
CA SER A 229 -4.84 3.21 6.03
C SER A 229 -3.40 3.63 5.84
N HIS A 230 -2.48 2.68 5.89
CA HIS A 230 -1.05 2.88 5.67
C HIS A 230 -0.70 3.00 4.18
N PHE A 231 0.34 3.75 3.87
CA PHE A 231 0.87 3.93 2.53
C PHE A 231 1.98 2.91 2.29
N SER A 232 1.59 1.67 2.03
CA SER A 232 2.53 0.54 1.99
C SER A 232 3.58 0.64 0.88
N ALA A 233 3.21 1.15 -0.29
CA ALA A 233 4.10 1.24 -1.45
C ALA A 233 4.93 2.52 -1.43
N ASN A 234 6.25 2.40 -1.46
CA ASN A 234 7.16 3.53 -1.40
C ASN A 234 8.54 3.20 -1.99
N TRP A 235 9.30 4.25 -2.23
CA TRP A 235 10.67 4.22 -2.75
C TRP A 235 11.71 4.44 -1.66
N ASN A 236 11.41 4.10 -0.40
CA ASN A 236 12.45 4.13 0.63
C ASN A 236 13.42 2.97 0.41
N ASN A 237 14.70 3.24 0.68
CA ASN A 237 15.68 2.18 0.86
C ASN A 237 15.68 1.76 2.33
N THR A 238 16.09 0.53 2.63
CA THR A 238 16.15 0.01 4.01
C THR A 238 17.23 0.67 4.88
N LYS A 239 18.02 1.60 4.32
CA LYS A 239 19.17 2.24 4.96
C LYS A 239 18.91 3.68 5.41
N THR A 240 17.71 4.24 5.24
CA THR A 240 17.40 5.59 5.72
C THR A 240 17.62 5.69 7.22
N LYS A 241 18.73 6.32 7.58
CA LYS A 241 19.18 6.64 8.94
C LYS A 241 18.53 7.95 9.38
N ASP A 242 18.08 8.01 10.63
CA ASP A 242 17.81 9.24 11.38
C ASP A 242 16.62 10.11 10.91
N ASN A 243 15.50 9.51 10.49
CA ASN A 243 14.22 10.21 10.21
C ASN A 243 14.31 11.40 9.23
N LYS A 244 15.44 11.56 8.52
CA LYS A 244 15.58 12.48 7.41
C LYS A 244 15.37 11.68 6.13
N MET A 245 14.47 12.14 5.26
CA MET A 245 14.35 11.60 3.90
C MET A 245 15.55 12.05 3.06
N GLN A 246 16.72 11.52 3.42
CA GLN A 246 17.99 11.63 2.73
C GLN A 246 18.53 10.21 2.70
N GLY A 247 18.67 9.65 1.51
CA GLY A 247 19.08 8.25 1.37
C GLY A 247 19.72 7.98 0.01
N ASP A 248 20.52 6.93 -0.03
CA ASP A 248 21.14 6.44 -1.26
C ASP A 248 20.10 6.22 -2.37
N ILE A 249 20.36 6.79 -3.54
CA ILE A 249 19.56 6.46 -4.73
C ILE A 249 20.05 5.15 -5.27
N LEU A 250 19.17 4.15 -5.27
CA LEU A 250 19.49 2.85 -5.86
C LEU A 250 19.20 2.89 -7.37
N PRO A 251 20.18 2.52 -8.21
CA PRO A 251 20.04 2.57 -9.68
C PRO A 251 19.01 1.55 -10.18
N ALA A 252 18.92 0.39 -9.55
CA ALA A 252 17.97 -0.67 -9.89
C ALA A 252 16.71 -0.61 -9.02
N GLU A 253 15.54 -0.66 -9.66
CA GLU A 253 14.25 -0.63 -8.94
C GLU A 253 14.06 -1.82 -8.01
N ILE A 254 14.61 -2.99 -8.35
CA ILE A 254 14.52 -4.21 -7.54
C ILE A 254 15.11 -4.04 -6.12
N ALA A 255 15.93 -3.02 -5.91
CA ALA A 255 16.54 -2.74 -4.62
C ALA A 255 15.58 -2.02 -3.65
N TYR A 256 14.41 -1.56 -4.12
CA TYR A 256 13.34 -0.99 -3.29
C TYR A 256 12.31 -2.07 -2.96
N ALA A 257 12.39 -2.63 -1.75
CA ALA A 257 11.55 -3.76 -1.33
C ALA A 257 10.05 -3.47 -1.39
N ASN A 258 9.66 -2.22 -1.08
CA ASN A 258 8.27 -1.75 -1.06
C ASN A 258 7.89 -0.97 -2.32
N ARG A 259 8.65 -1.09 -3.42
CA ARG A 259 8.34 -0.31 -4.62
C ARG A 259 6.91 -0.54 -5.10
N PRO A 260 6.21 0.51 -5.56
CA PRO A 260 4.93 0.34 -6.22
C PRO A 260 5.10 -0.48 -7.49
N ASN A 261 4.04 -1.19 -7.86
CA ASN A 261 3.89 -1.74 -9.18
C ASN A 261 3.64 -0.63 -10.21
N SER A 262 3.71 -0.98 -11.50
CA SER A 262 3.43 -0.03 -12.58
C SER A 262 2.06 0.64 -12.40
N ASN A 263 2.04 1.96 -12.62
CA ASN A 263 0.86 2.82 -12.45
C ASN A 263 0.19 2.77 -11.06
N TRP A 264 0.89 2.27 -10.03
CA TRP A 264 0.35 2.11 -8.68
C TRP A 264 -0.88 1.20 -8.63
N ARG A 265 -0.91 0.20 -9.51
CA ARG A 265 -1.98 -0.80 -9.58
C ARG A 265 -1.45 -2.17 -9.20
N ARG A 266 -2.16 -2.84 -8.29
CA ARG A 266 -1.82 -4.20 -7.87
C ARG A 266 -1.97 -5.16 -9.04
N THR A 267 -1.02 -6.07 -9.22
CA THR A 267 -1.26 -7.21 -10.11
C THR A 267 -2.23 -8.19 -9.43
N ILE A 268 -3.24 -8.62 -10.17
CA ILE A 268 -4.28 -9.55 -9.70
C ILE A 268 -4.29 -10.77 -10.60
N PHE A 269 -4.11 -11.95 -10.02
CA PHE A 269 -4.31 -13.23 -10.66
C PHE A 269 -5.66 -13.79 -10.25
N ASP A 270 -6.44 -14.30 -11.20
CA ASP A 270 -7.66 -15.06 -10.89
C ASP A 270 -7.32 -16.41 -10.25
N ASN A 271 -8.34 -17.17 -9.84
CA ASN A 271 -8.16 -18.49 -9.21
C ASN A 271 -7.38 -19.48 -10.10
N ASN A 272 -7.35 -19.27 -11.43
CA ASN A 272 -6.60 -20.11 -12.38
C ASN A 272 -5.17 -19.60 -12.63
N GLY A 273 -4.73 -18.56 -11.91
CA GLY A 273 -3.44 -17.92 -12.11
C GLY A 273 -3.38 -16.99 -13.32
N LYS A 274 -4.50 -16.66 -13.98
CA LYS A 274 -4.49 -15.72 -15.10
C LYS A 274 -4.42 -14.29 -14.58
N ASP A 275 -3.51 -13.48 -15.13
CA ASP A 275 -3.46 -12.05 -14.84
C ASP A 275 -4.74 -11.36 -15.38
N ILE A 276 -5.47 -10.71 -14.47
CA ILE A 276 -6.72 -9.98 -14.70
C ILE A 276 -6.62 -8.52 -14.23
N SER A 277 -5.40 -8.00 -14.10
CA SER A 277 -5.16 -6.61 -13.72
C SER A 277 -5.70 -5.64 -14.78
N GLU A 278 -6.46 -4.63 -14.36
CA GLU A 278 -7.02 -3.57 -15.24
C GLU A 278 -6.24 -2.25 -15.15
#